data_AF-A0A1B8QMS4-F1
#
_entry.id   AF-A0A1B8QMS4-F1
#
_cell.length_a   1.000
_cell.length_b   1.000
_cell.length_c   1.000
_cell.angle_alpha   90.00
_cell.angle_beta   90.00
_cell.angle_gamma   90.00
#
_symmetry.space_group_name_H-M   'P 1'
#
loop_
_entity.id
_entity.type
_entity.pdbx_description
1 polymer ?
#
loop_
_entity_poly.entity_id
_entity_poly.type
_entity_poly.pdbx_seq_one_letter_code
_entity_poly.pdbx_strand_id
1 'polypeptide(L)'
;MSKTVYQKDNQTNQTKEETTQYLWDKGLLSAEIKDDKVVRRYIYLDIMPVSVLDYGYDEKGKLNETKVYSIHTDHLGTPKAITNDKQETVWSIEMDTFGETQSIESKDNFQFNLRFAGQYFDQESGYHYNYHRYYNPKVGRYLTSDPIGLVGGLNTYTYVNGKPWEGVDVLGLYTVYWGGAGVNNMPSYVFDQVKRLQNLGIKNVRYSTRGGHNSTLPYTNQYANMGFDAIAVKKYRRYINKNLYFDDNPELAKGCNIEQTNYIGYSFGSLLAAHTAMHYANNGYIIDNLVLIGSPISRYFLQDIKNNKNIRNVIIVDLTKEGDPIYAGMTEFELTTSIGVLGNQFTQGAVGHFYYSGGDATSNKRRADLANYLYAQGLR
;
A
#
# COMPACT_ATOMS: atom_id res chain seq x y z
N MET A 1 1.23 24.79 4.57
CA MET A 1 1.62 25.12 5.96
C MET A 1 2.91 25.92 5.90
N SER A 2 3.08 27.00 6.66
CA SER A 2 4.36 27.72 6.75
C SER A 2 4.99 27.53 8.12
N LYS A 3 6.31 27.57 8.18
CA LYS A 3 7.10 27.52 9.40
C LYS A 3 8.12 28.65 9.37
N THR A 4 8.23 29.35 10.49
CA THR A 4 9.20 30.42 10.69
C THR A 4 10.12 30.04 11.83
N VAL A 5 11.43 30.12 11.58
CA VAL A 5 12.48 29.80 12.54
C VAL A 5 13.22 31.07 12.90
N TYR A 6 13.40 31.30 14.21
CA TYR A 6 14.13 32.44 14.74
C TYR A 6 15.48 31.94 15.27
N GLN A 7 16.56 32.26 14.57
CA GLN A 7 17.92 31.95 15.01
C GLN A 7 18.57 33.19 15.56
N LYS A 8 18.96 33.14 16.84
CA LYS A 8 19.71 34.20 17.47
C LYS A 8 21.19 34.00 17.20
N ASP A 9 21.82 34.96 16.56
CA ASP A 9 23.28 35.01 16.44
C ASP A 9 23.87 35.43 17.79
N ASN A 10 24.63 34.52 18.40
CA ASN A 10 25.23 34.74 19.71
C ASN A 10 26.38 35.76 19.69
N GLN A 11 26.92 36.13 18.52
CA GLN A 11 27.98 37.13 18.37
C GLN A 11 27.41 38.52 18.12
N THR A 12 26.37 38.64 17.28
CA THR A 12 25.78 39.94 16.91
C THR A 12 24.54 40.29 17.72
N ASN A 13 24.00 39.35 18.50
CA ASN A 13 22.73 39.46 19.23
C ASN A 13 21.52 39.72 18.31
N GLN A 14 21.67 39.59 17.00
CA GLN A 14 20.62 39.75 16.01
C GLN A 14 19.82 38.45 15.85
N THR A 15 18.52 38.58 15.65
CA THR A 15 17.65 37.44 15.32
C THR A 15 17.49 37.39 13.81
N LYS A 16 17.98 36.33 13.19
CA LYS A 16 17.69 36.00 11.80
C LYS A 16 16.38 35.23 11.77
N GLU A 17 15.44 35.73 10.98
CA GLU A 17 14.19 35.05 10.67
C GLU A 17 14.32 34.32 9.35
N GLU A 18 13.94 33.05 9.32
CA GLU A 18 13.84 32.26 8.09
C GLU A 18 12.47 31.58 8.01
N THR A 19 11.70 31.88 6.97
CA THR A 19 10.38 31.28 6.75
C THR A 19 10.44 30.31 5.58
N THR A 20 9.99 29.08 5.81
CA THR A 20 9.79 28.06 4.79
C THR A 20 8.31 27.71 4.69
N GLN A 21 7.75 27.77 3.48
CA GLN A 21 6.40 27.29 3.21
C GLN A 21 6.46 25.87 2.62
N TYR A 22 5.63 24.98 3.15
CA TYR A 22 5.54 23.59 2.73
C TYR A 22 4.23 23.37 1.99
N LEU A 23 4.34 22.92 0.74
CA LEU A 23 3.23 22.49 -0.09
C LEU A 23 3.03 20.99 0.09
N TRP A 24 1.87 20.60 0.60
CA TRP A 24 1.49 19.21 0.80
C TRP A 24 0.44 18.83 -0.24
N ASP A 25 0.62 17.70 -0.91
CA ASP A 25 -0.39 17.07 -1.76
C ASP A 25 -0.74 15.72 -1.14
N LYS A 26 -2.00 15.54 -0.75
CA LYS A 26 -2.50 14.25 -0.22
C LYS A 26 -1.66 13.68 0.94
N GLY A 27 -1.16 14.56 1.82
CA GLY A 27 -0.33 14.19 2.99
C GLY A 27 1.14 13.91 2.68
N LEU A 28 1.58 14.03 1.43
CA LEU A 28 2.98 13.96 1.03
C LEU A 28 3.52 15.37 0.80
N LEU A 29 4.76 15.63 1.24
CA LEU A 29 5.41 16.91 1.02
C LEU A 29 5.79 17.04 -0.46
N SER A 30 5.13 17.90 -1.21
CA SER A 30 5.37 18.10 -2.63
C SER A 30 6.52 19.08 -2.89
N ALA A 31 6.58 20.18 -2.13
CA ALA A 31 7.59 21.21 -2.33
C ALA A 31 7.86 22.05 -1.07
N GLU A 32 9.06 22.61 -1.01
CA GLU A 32 9.45 23.66 -0.07
C GLU A 32 9.66 24.97 -0.83
N ILE A 33 9.16 26.05 -0.26
CA ILE A 33 9.18 27.39 -0.84
C ILE A 33 9.82 28.35 0.17
N LYS A 34 10.82 29.11 -0.29
CA LYS A 34 11.47 30.19 0.47
C LYS A 34 11.50 31.42 -0.41
N ASP A 35 11.24 32.60 0.16
CA ASP A 35 11.21 33.89 -0.56
C ASP A 35 10.38 33.82 -1.87
N ASP A 36 9.18 33.23 -1.77
CA ASP A 36 8.23 32.99 -2.87
C ASP A 36 8.77 32.16 -4.05
N LYS A 37 9.87 31.42 -3.83
CA LYS A 37 10.49 30.53 -4.82
C LYS A 37 10.50 29.10 -4.33
N VAL A 38 10.16 28.17 -5.23
CA VAL A 38 10.28 26.73 -4.95
C VAL A 38 11.77 26.39 -4.87
N VAL A 39 12.26 26.07 -3.68
CA VAL A 39 13.67 25.72 -3.48
C VAL A 39 13.91 24.21 -3.56
N ARG A 40 12.87 23.41 -3.28
CA ARG A 40 12.95 21.95 -3.35
C ARG A 40 11.61 21.35 -3.79
N ARG A 41 11.67 20.29 -4.60
CA ARG A 41 10.50 19.50 -5.01
C ARG A 41 10.77 18.01 -4.82
N TYR A 42 9.77 17.30 -4.33
CA TYR A 42 9.81 15.85 -4.12
C TYR A 42 8.94 15.16 -5.16
N ILE A 43 9.49 14.11 -5.78
CA ILE A 43 8.81 13.30 -6.78
C ILE A 43 8.53 11.94 -6.17
N TYR A 44 7.28 11.50 -6.27
CA TYR A 44 6.83 10.25 -5.69
C TYR A 44 6.34 9.29 -6.76
N LEU A 45 6.62 8.01 -6.53
CA LEU A 45 5.89 6.90 -7.14
C LEU A 45 4.91 6.34 -6.11
N ASP A 46 3.66 6.74 -6.25
CA ASP A 46 2.60 6.55 -5.25
C ASP A 46 2.97 7.22 -3.92
N ILE A 47 3.32 6.46 -2.87
CA ILE A 47 3.76 7.02 -1.57
C ILE A 47 5.28 7.00 -1.39
N MET A 48 6.03 6.44 -2.35
CA MET A 48 7.48 6.28 -2.24
C MET A 48 8.18 7.45 -2.91
N PRO A 49 9.00 8.22 -2.17
CA PRO A 49 9.81 9.26 -2.80
C PRO A 49 10.87 8.59 -3.68
N VAL A 50 10.95 9.01 -4.94
CA VAL A 50 11.88 8.46 -5.95
C VAL A 50 12.93 9.48 -6.38
N SER A 51 12.63 10.77 -6.28
CA SER A 51 13.58 11.83 -6.61
C SER A 51 13.31 13.10 -5.82
N VAL A 52 14.37 13.87 -5.58
CA VAL A 52 14.28 15.24 -5.07
C VAL A 52 15.04 16.18 -6.02
N LEU A 53 14.44 17.34 -6.27
CA LEU A 53 15.00 18.38 -7.11
C LEU A 53 15.27 19.61 -6.25
N ASP A 54 16.52 20.09 -6.27
CA ASP A 54 16.92 21.34 -5.61
C ASP A 54 17.14 22.43 -6.64
N TYR A 55 16.53 23.58 -6.41
CA TYR A 55 16.58 24.72 -7.30
C TYR A 55 17.50 25.81 -6.75
N GLY A 56 18.56 26.13 -7.51
CA GLY A 56 19.48 27.22 -7.22
C GLY A 56 19.09 28.48 -7.99
N TYR A 57 18.98 29.60 -7.28
CA TYR A 57 18.66 30.91 -7.87
C TYR A 57 19.88 31.84 -7.79
N ASP A 58 20.05 32.70 -8.79
CA ASP A 58 21.08 33.74 -8.76
C ASP A 58 20.66 34.93 -7.86
N GLU A 59 21.55 35.90 -7.67
CA GLU A 59 21.31 37.11 -6.87
C GLU A 59 20.13 37.96 -7.39
N LYS A 60 19.78 37.84 -8.67
CA LYS A 60 18.64 38.51 -9.29
C LYS A 60 17.34 37.71 -9.16
N GLY A 61 17.40 36.55 -8.51
CA GLY A 61 16.27 35.66 -8.28
C GLY A 61 15.86 34.83 -9.50
N LYS A 62 16.68 34.74 -10.54
CA LYS A 62 16.44 33.89 -11.69
C LYS A 62 16.96 32.49 -11.42
N LEU A 63 16.21 31.47 -11.86
CA LEU A 63 16.65 30.08 -11.75
C LEU A 63 17.96 29.91 -12.54
N ASN A 64 19.00 29.46 -11.85
CA ASN A 64 20.35 29.27 -12.39
C ASN A 64 20.70 27.78 -12.51
N GLU A 65 20.29 26.98 -11.53
CA GLU A 65 20.65 25.56 -11.47
C GLU A 65 19.47 24.71 -11.00
N THR A 66 19.39 23.47 -11.48
CA THR A 66 18.50 22.43 -10.94
C THR A 66 19.31 21.16 -10.73
N LYS A 67 19.47 20.75 -9.48
CA LYS A 67 20.14 19.50 -9.11
C LYS A 67 19.09 18.42 -8.92
N VAL A 68 19.31 17.27 -9.55
CA VAL A 68 18.41 16.11 -9.48
C VAL A 68 19.11 15.01 -8.69
N TYR A 69 18.41 14.49 -7.69
CA TYR A 69 18.90 13.40 -6.87
C TYR A 69 17.93 12.22 -6.92
N SER A 70 18.48 11.00 -6.90
CA SER A 70 17.70 9.76 -6.81
C SER A 70 17.58 9.33 -5.35
N ILE A 71 16.37 8.96 -4.92
CA ILE A 71 16.10 8.52 -3.56
C ILE A 71 15.97 7.00 -3.54
N HIS A 72 16.77 6.36 -2.68
CA HIS A 72 16.77 4.92 -2.45
C HIS A 72 16.03 4.63 -1.16
N THR A 73 14.95 3.87 -1.26
CA THR A 73 14.06 3.57 -0.13
C THR A 73 14.09 2.10 0.27
N ASP A 74 13.67 1.83 1.50
CA ASP A 74 13.35 0.46 1.94
C ASP A 74 12.03 -0.07 1.33
N HIS A 75 11.63 -1.26 1.79
CA HIS A 75 10.39 -1.90 1.41
C HIS A 75 9.14 -1.21 1.97
N LEU A 76 9.20 -0.06 2.64
CA LEU A 76 8.05 0.78 3.05
C LEU A 76 8.04 2.16 2.38
N GLY A 77 9.12 2.52 1.69
CA GLY A 77 9.26 3.84 1.09
C GLY A 77 10.00 4.82 2.00
N THR A 78 10.56 4.32 3.11
CA THR A 78 11.44 5.10 3.97
C THR A 78 12.75 5.36 3.24
N PRO A 79 13.16 6.62 3.04
CA PRO A 79 14.46 6.95 2.49
C PRO A 79 15.60 6.36 3.32
N LYS A 80 16.56 5.73 2.65
CA LYS A 80 17.77 5.15 3.26
C LYS A 80 19.05 5.75 2.70
N ALA A 81 19.05 6.09 1.41
CA ALA A 81 20.18 6.77 0.77
C ALA A 81 19.71 7.68 -0.37
N ILE A 82 20.54 8.65 -0.73
CA ILE A 82 20.33 9.56 -1.85
C ILE A 82 21.62 9.65 -2.67
N THR A 83 21.48 9.55 -3.98
CA THR A 83 22.60 9.66 -4.92
C THR A 83 22.43 10.84 -5.87
N ASN A 84 23.53 11.47 -6.27
CA ASN A 84 23.55 12.48 -7.33
C ASN A 84 23.47 11.86 -8.74
N ASP A 85 23.56 12.69 -9.77
CA ASP A 85 23.59 12.32 -11.19
C ASP A 85 24.78 11.44 -11.58
N LYS A 86 25.87 11.48 -10.80
CA LYS A 86 27.05 10.62 -10.93
C LYS A 86 26.93 9.30 -10.16
N GLN A 87 25.77 9.02 -9.56
CA GLN A 87 25.50 7.84 -8.72
C GLN A 87 26.31 7.80 -7.42
N GLU A 88 26.88 8.93 -6.99
CA GLU A 88 27.60 9.02 -5.72
C GLU A 88 26.60 9.25 -4.59
N THR A 89 26.72 8.48 -3.50
CA THR A 89 25.92 8.72 -2.29
C THR A 89 26.29 10.07 -1.68
N VAL A 90 25.31 10.96 -1.59
CA VAL A 90 25.42 12.30 -0.99
C VAL A 90 24.77 12.37 0.39
N TRP A 91 23.88 11.43 0.70
CA TRP A 91 23.21 11.34 1.99
C TRP A 91 22.77 9.91 2.26
N SER A 92 22.91 9.45 3.50
CA SER A 92 22.36 8.18 4.00
C SER A 92 21.92 8.32 5.45
N ILE A 93 21.04 7.43 5.87
CA ILE A 93 20.47 7.45 7.21
C ILE A 93 20.32 6.03 7.77
N GLU A 94 20.74 5.87 9.02
CA GLU A 94 20.40 4.72 9.84
C GLU A 94 19.34 5.11 10.87
N MET A 95 18.31 4.28 10.98
CA MET A 95 17.18 4.48 11.88
C MET A 95 16.89 3.18 12.62
N ASP A 96 16.43 3.29 13.86
CA ASP A 96 15.88 2.13 14.57
C ASP A 96 14.53 1.69 13.99
N THR A 97 13.92 0.68 14.60
CA THR A 97 12.62 0.16 14.15
C THR A 97 11.52 1.22 14.21
N PHE A 98 11.55 2.15 15.16
CA PHE A 98 10.55 3.20 15.35
C PHE A 98 10.90 4.51 14.65
N GLY A 99 11.95 4.54 13.84
CA GLY A 99 12.34 5.70 13.04
C GLY A 99 13.20 6.71 13.80
N GLU A 100 13.72 6.39 14.98
CA GLU A 100 14.72 7.22 15.65
C GLU A 100 16.03 7.15 14.88
N THR A 101 16.50 8.32 14.44
CA THR A 101 17.75 8.46 13.68
C THR A 101 18.93 8.09 14.57
N GLN A 102 19.69 7.08 14.16
CA GLN A 102 20.92 6.64 14.83
C GLN A 102 22.14 7.35 14.27
N SER A 103 22.21 7.49 12.95
CA SER A 103 23.26 8.24 12.28
C SER A 103 22.78 8.77 10.93
N ILE A 104 23.39 9.88 10.50
CA ILE A 104 23.26 10.43 9.14
C ILE A 104 24.67 10.65 8.61
N GLU A 105 24.94 10.12 7.43
CA GLU A 105 26.13 10.52 6.66
C GLU A 105 25.68 11.49 5.57
N SER A 106 26.39 12.59 5.42
CA SER A 106 26.06 13.62 4.44
C SER A 106 27.33 14.20 3.83
N LYS A 107 27.30 14.44 2.52
CA LYS A 107 28.33 15.17 1.77
C LYS A 107 27.83 16.56 1.44
N ASP A 108 28.75 17.52 1.39
CA ASP A 108 28.48 18.91 1.01
C ASP A 108 27.32 19.56 1.79
N ASN A 109 27.14 19.14 3.05
CA ASN A 109 26.04 19.54 3.92
C ASN A 109 24.65 19.32 3.30
N PHE A 110 24.48 18.30 2.46
CA PHE A 110 23.18 17.93 1.92
C PHE A 110 22.22 17.53 3.04
N GLN A 111 21.12 18.27 3.18
CA GLN A 111 20.09 18.01 4.18
C GLN A 111 18.89 17.33 3.54
N PHE A 112 18.33 16.34 4.25
CA PHE A 112 17.12 15.65 3.81
C PHE A 112 16.26 15.21 5.01
N ASN A 113 15.01 15.65 4.98
CA ASN A 113 14.15 15.62 6.16
C ASN A 113 12.98 14.65 6.05
N LEU A 114 12.75 13.98 4.91
CA LEU A 114 11.74 12.92 4.89
C LEU A 114 12.16 11.75 5.79
N ARG A 115 11.18 11.13 6.46
CA ARG A 115 11.36 9.97 7.34
C ARG A 115 10.47 8.82 6.83
N PHE A 116 9.67 8.18 7.67
CA PHE A 116 8.66 7.25 7.17
C PHE A 116 7.73 7.93 6.15
N ALA A 117 7.02 7.15 5.34
CA ALA A 117 6.12 7.70 4.32
C ALA A 117 5.12 8.68 4.95
N GLY A 118 5.04 9.90 4.39
CA GLY A 118 4.23 11.01 4.93
C GLY A 118 4.92 11.88 6.00
N GLN A 119 6.04 11.43 6.55
CA GLN A 119 6.72 12.11 7.65
C GLN A 119 7.82 13.07 7.19
N TYR A 120 7.86 14.24 7.84
CA TYR A 120 8.91 15.24 7.75
C TYR A 120 9.54 15.48 9.12
N PHE A 121 10.87 15.37 9.20
CA PHE A 121 11.63 15.64 10.41
C PHE A 121 11.66 17.13 10.72
N ASP A 122 11.11 17.50 11.87
CA ASP A 122 11.12 18.84 12.42
C ASP A 122 12.29 18.98 13.40
N GLN A 123 13.38 19.59 12.94
CA GLN A 123 14.65 19.63 13.66
C GLN A 123 14.57 20.29 15.04
N GLU A 124 13.71 21.29 15.20
CA GLU A 124 13.59 22.15 16.37
C GLU A 124 12.87 21.43 17.52
N SER A 125 11.91 20.57 17.19
CA SER A 125 11.22 19.73 18.16
C SER A 125 11.86 18.35 18.32
N GLY A 126 12.60 17.89 17.29
CA GLY A 126 13.08 16.52 17.19
C GLY A 126 11.97 15.50 16.86
N TYR A 127 10.76 15.97 16.54
CA TYR A 127 9.62 15.14 16.19
C TYR A 127 9.43 15.05 14.69
N HIS A 128 8.62 14.09 14.26
CA HIS A 128 8.26 13.92 12.87
C HIS A 128 6.86 14.50 12.66
N TYR A 129 6.75 15.58 11.91
CA TYR A 129 5.45 16.06 11.44
C TYR A 129 4.88 15.06 10.43
N ASN A 130 3.68 14.57 10.69
CA ASN A 130 2.98 13.59 9.89
C ASN A 130 1.56 14.08 9.59
N TYR A 131 1.50 15.17 8.81
CA TYR A 131 0.29 15.81 8.30
C TYR A 131 -0.77 16.19 9.37
N HIS A 132 -1.55 15.25 9.89
CA HIS A 132 -2.52 15.50 10.95
C HIS A 132 -1.94 15.43 12.37
N ARG A 133 -0.78 14.79 12.57
CA ARG A 133 -0.20 14.58 13.90
C ARG A 133 1.32 14.76 13.92
N TYR A 134 1.88 14.94 15.11
CA TYR A 134 3.32 14.83 15.36
C TYR A 134 3.64 13.47 15.97
N TYR A 135 4.63 12.78 15.41
CA TYR A 135 5.14 11.49 15.84
C TYR A 135 6.46 11.66 16.60
N ASN A 136 6.58 11.03 17.76
CA ASN A 136 7.81 10.99 18.53
C ASN A 136 8.48 9.63 18.34
N PRO A 137 9.59 9.56 17.57
CA PRO A 137 10.26 8.31 17.29
C PRO A 137 10.88 7.67 18.55
N LYS A 138 11.34 8.48 19.53
CA LYS A 138 12.00 7.99 20.75
C LYS A 138 11.12 7.09 21.61
N VAL A 139 9.80 7.31 21.55
CA VAL A 139 8.80 6.53 22.30
C VAL A 139 7.87 5.72 21.40
N GLY A 140 8.05 5.81 20.08
CA GLY A 140 7.27 5.05 19.11
C GLY A 140 5.78 5.40 19.03
N ARG A 141 5.39 6.66 19.24
CA ARG A 141 3.96 7.07 19.31
C ARG A 141 3.69 8.52 18.91
N TYR A 142 2.45 8.81 18.55
CA TYR A 142 1.94 10.14 18.31
C TYR A 142 1.80 10.95 19.61
N LEU A 143 1.93 12.27 19.49
CA LEU A 143 1.79 13.21 20.61
C LEU A 143 0.32 13.50 20.96
N THR A 144 -0.58 13.34 20.00
CA THR A 144 -2.01 13.60 20.15
C THR A 144 -2.82 12.36 19.82
N SER A 145 -3.97 12.22 20.49
CA SER A 145 -4.96 11.17 20.17
C SER A 145 -5.39 11.28 18.71
N ASP A 146 -5.65 10.13 18.10
CA ASP A 146 -6.16 10.03 16.73
C ASP A 146 -7.44 10.88 16.51
N PRO A 147 -7.45 11.83 15.56
CA PRO A 147 -8.63 12.63 15.24
C PRO A 147 -9.85 11.83 14.79
N ILE A 148 -9.67 10.61 14.26
CA ILE A 148 -10.79 9.73 13.90
C ILE A 148 -11.28 8.85 15.07
N GLY A 149 -10.70 9.05 16.27
CA GLY A 149 -11.07 8.34 17.49
C GLY A 149 -10.80 6.83 17.42
N LEU A 150 -11.68 6.03 18.02
CA LEU A 150 -11.52 4.57 18.11
C LEU A 150 -11.56 3.85 16.76
N VAL A 151 -11.93 4.54 15.67
CA VAL A 151 -11.83 4.01 14.31
C VAL A 151 -10.37 3.71 13.93
N GLY A 152 -9.40 4.45 14.49
CA GLY A 152 -7.97 4.22 14.29
C GLY A 152 -7.38 3.08 15.14
N GLY A 153 -8.17 2.50 16.06
CA GLY A 153 -7.76 1.44 16.98
C GLY A 153 -8.02 1.78 18.44
N LEU A 154 -7.93 0.77 19.32
CA LEU A 154 -8.17 0.92 20.76
C LEU A 154 -7.15 1.83 21.46
N ASN A 155 -5.92 1.89 20.93
CA ASN A 155 -4.91 2.83 21.39
C ASN A 155 -4.73 3.91 20.33
N THR A 156 -5.27 5.10 20.58
CA THR A 156 -5.30 6.20 19.61
C THR A 156 -3.98 6.96 19.46
N TYR A 157 -2.92 6.52 20.14
CA TYR A 157 -1.58 7.14 20.09
C TYR A 157 -0.54 6.30 19.35
N THR A 158 -0.82 5.03 19.03
CA THR A 158 0.18 4.14 18.44
C THR A 158 0.50 4.52 17.00
N TYR A 159 1.78 4.48 16.65
CA TYR A 159 2.19 4.42 15.25
C TYR A 159 2.21 2.96 14.82
N VAL A 160 1.46 2.66 13.77
CA VAL A 160 1.42 1.33 13.14
C VAL A 160 1.08 0.19 14.11
N ASN A 161 0.22 0.43 15.10
CA ASN A 161 -0.07 -0.55 16.18
C ASN A 161 1.20 -1.11 16.87
N GLY A 162 2.28 -0.33 16.91
CA GLY A 162 3.59 -0.72 17.45
C GLY A 162 4.46 -1.53 16.51
N LYS A 163 4.15 -1.56 15.21
CA LYS A 163 4.78 -2.45 14.22
C LYS A 163 5.25 -1.71 12.96
N PRO A 164 6.11 -0.71 13.13
CA PRO A 164 6.58 0.19 12.07
C PRO A 164 7.29 -0.49 10.89
N TRP A 165 7.81 -1.72 11.05
CA TRP A 165 8.41 -2.50 9.95
C TRP A 165 7.37 -3.10 8.97
N GLU A 166 6.09 -2.97 9.31
CA GLU A 166 4.99 -3.79 8.81
C GLU A 166 3.78 -2.96 8.36
N GLY A 167 3.84 -1.61 8.50
CA GLY A 167 2.82 -0.64 8.09
C GLY A 167 3.42 0.75 7.83
N VAL A 168 2.61 1.64 7.23
CA VAL A 168 2.87 3.09 7.17
C VAL A 168 1.60 3.84 7.55
N ASP A 169 1.73 5.09 8.00
CA ASP A 169 0.60 6.00 8.24
C ASP A 169 0.92 7.33 7.56
N VAL A 170 0.52 7.49 6.29
CA VAL A 170 0.89 8.63 5.44
C VAL A 170 0.18 9.93 5.86
N LEU A 171 -0.97 9.82 6.52
CA LEU A 171 -1.79 10.97 6.91
C LEU A 171 -1.66 11.31 8.39
N GLY A 172 -1.12 10.43 9.21
CA GLY A 172 -1.19 10.56 10.65
C GLY A 172 -2.63 10.45 11.15
N LEU A 173 -3.45 9.57 10.58
CA LEU A 173 -4.87 9.39 10.98
C LEU A 173 -5.30 7.93 11.13
N TYR A 174 -4.58 7.00 10.53
CA TYR A 174 -4.84 5.58 10.75
C TYR A 174 -3.63 4.79 10.30
N THR A 175 -3.39 3.69 10.99
CA THR A 175 -2.41 2.71 10.57
C THR A 175 -2.93 1.95 9.36
N VAL A 176 -2.18 1.97 8.25
CA VAL A 176 -2.42 1.05 7.15
C VAL A 176 -2.06 -0.34 7.57
N TYR A 177 -3.12 -1.10 7.77
CA TYR A 177 -3.08 -2.49 8.12
C TYR A 177 -4.07 -3.13 7.09
N TRP A 178 -3.61 -4.05 6.22
CA TRP A 178 -4.42 -5.01 5.43
C TRP A 178 -4.18 -6.50 5.66
N GLY A 179 -5.26 -7.26 5.80
CA GLY A 179 -5.25 -8.70 5.90
C GLY A 179 -6.48 -9.23 5.19
N GLY A 180 -6.28 -10.26 4.38
CA GLY A 180 -7.32 -10.76 3.49
C GLY A 180 -8.62 -11.06 4.23
N ALA A 181 -9.75 -10.83 3.55
CA ALA A 181 -11.10 -11.14 4.01
C ALA A 181 -11.31 -12.65 4.21
N GLY A 182 -10.56 -13.25 5.13
CA GLY A 182 -10.91 -14.44 5.86
C GLY A 182 -11.50 -13.97 7.17
N VAL A 183 -12.81 -13.77 7.18
CA VAL A 183 -13.57 -13.77 8.44
C VAL A 183 -13.36 -15.15 9.03
N ASN A 184 -12.43 -15.25 9.97
CA ASN A 184 -12.21 -16.49 10.71
C ASN A 184 -13.53 -16.85 11.39
N ASN A 185 -13.99 -18.08 11.12
CA ASN A 185 -15.24 -18.70 11.56
C ASN A 185 -16.50 -18.55 10.68
N MET A 186 -16.40 -18.09 9.42
CA MET A 186 -17.53 -18.18 8.47
C MET A 186 -17.19 -19.04 7.25
N PRO A 187 -17.62 -20.32 7.21
CA PRO A 187 -17.48 -21.19 6.04
C PRO A 187 -18.38 -20.85 4.84
N SER A 188 -19.10 -19.72 4.80
CA SER A 188 -20.32 -19.66 4.00
C SER A 188 -20.17 -19.15 2.55
N TYR A 189 -19.59 -17.96 2.32
CA TYR A 189 -19.77 -17.31 1.01
C TYR A 189 -18.82 -17.81 -0.10
N VAL A 190 -17.55 -18.09 0.19
CA VAL A 190 -16.59 -18.66 -0.80
C VAL A 190 -17.01 -20.08 -1.17
N PHE A 191 -17.40 -20.88 -0.18
CA PHE A 191 -17.88 -22.25 -0.40
C PHE A 191 -19.20 -22.27 -1.17
N ASP A 192 -20.14 -21.37 -0.85
CA ASP A 192 -21.38 -21.20 -1.63
C ASP A 192 -21.07 -20.77 -3.08
N GLN A 193 -20.10 -19.87 -3.28
CA GLN A 193 -19.65 -19.46 -4.61
C GLN A 193 -19.07 -20.63 -5.41
N VAL A 194 -18.24 -21.47 -4.79
CA VAL A 194 -17.69 -22.71 -5.39
C VAL A 194 -18.81 -23.65 -5.80
N LYS A 195 -19.77 -23.92 -4.91
CA LYS A 195 -20.93 -24.77 -5.22
C LYS A 195 -21.74 -24.23 -6.39
N ARG A 196 -21.93 -22.92 -6.48
CA ARG A 196 -22.66 -22.30 -7.59
C ARG A 196 -21.93 -22.46 -8.92
N LEU A 197 -20.62 -22.28 -8.94
CA LEU A 197 -19.81 -22.55 -10.13
C LEU A 197 -19.91 -24.02 -10.54
N GLN A 198 -19.81 -24.94 -9.58
CA GLN A 198 -19.98 -26.38 -9.82
C GLN A 198 -21.37 -26.73 -10.37
N ASN A 199 -22.44 -26.11 -9.85
CA ASN A 199 -23.81 -26.29 -10.33
C ASN A 199 -24.02 -25.76 -11.76
N LEU A 200 -23.19 -24.82 -12.22
CA LEU A 200 -23.16 -24.35 -13.61
C LEU A 200 -22.33 -25.27 -14.53
N GLY A 201 -21.84 -26.39 -14.00
CA GLY A 201 -21.07 -27.38 -14.76
C GLY A 201 -19.56 -27.18 -14.73
N ILE A 202 -19.06 -26.19 -13.96
CA ILE A 202 -17.61 -25.94 -13.84
C ILE A 202 -16.99 -27.02 -12.96
N LYS A 203 -16.13 -27.85 -13.55
CA LYS A 203 -15.52 -29.00 -12.87
C LYS A 203 -14.22 -28.57 -12.17
N ASN A 204 -13.80 -29.34 -11.17
CA ASN A 204 -12.50 -29.17 -10.47
C ASN A 204 -12.28 -27.80 -9.80
N VAL A 205 -13.33 -27.09 -9.41
CA VAL A 205 -13.22 -25.85 -8.63
C VAL A 205 -12.68 -26.16 -7.23
N ARG A 206 -11.46 -25.72 -6.96
CA ARG A 206 -10.83 -25.79 -5.64
C ARG A 206 -10.80 -24.40 -5.01
N TYR A 207 -10.87 -24.34 -3.68
CA TYR A 207 -10.75 -23.09 -2.94
C TYR A 207 -9.69 -23.21 -1.85
N SER A 208 -9.08 -22.08 -1.53
CA SER A 208 -8.25 -21.92 -0.34
C SER A 208 -8.77 -20.71 0.43
N THR A 209 -8.78 -20.82 1.75
CA THR A 209 -9.09 -19.72 2.66
C THR A 209 -7.81 -19.29 3.38
N ARG A 210 -7.81 -18.07 3.90
CA ARG A 210 -6.73 -17.57 4.76
C ARG A 210 -6.60 -18.52 5.97
N GLY A 211 -5.51 -19.31 6.02
CA GLY A 211 -5.21 -20.29 7.09
C GLY A 211 -5.25 -21.78 6.69
N GLY A 212 -5.61 -22.12 5.44
CA GLY A 212 -5.53 -23.49 4.94
C GLY A 212 -4.15 -23.82 4.38
N HIS A 213 -3.24 -24.30 5.25
CA HIS A 213 -1.88 -24.78 4.97
C HIS A 213 -0.90 -23.72 4.40
N ASN A 214 0.18 -23.44 5.16
CA ASN A 214 1.32 -22.55 4.86
C ASN A 214 1.25 -21.06 5.22
N SER A 215 0.63 -20.69 6.36
CA SER A 215 0.92 -19.40 7.02
C SER A 215 1.36 -19.60 8.46
N THR A 216 2.67 -19.59 8.69
CA THR A 216 3.35 -19.66 10.00
C THR A 216 3.29 -18.31 10.74
N LEU A 217 2.13 -17.92 11.28
CA LEU A 217 2.09 -16.90 12.35
C LEU A 217 1.02 -17.23 13.42
N PRO A 218 1.36 -17.19 14.74
CA PRO A 218 0.41 -17.47 15.81
C PRO A 218 -0.64 -16.37 15.98
N TYR A 219 -1.89 -16.80 16.10
CA TYR A 219 -3.08 -15.98 16.31
C TYR A 219 -3.18 -15.42 17.73
N THR A 220 -3.08 -14.09 17.91
CA THR A 220 -3.44 -13.47 19.21
C THR A 220 -4.30 -12.19 19.15
N ASN A 221 -4.60 -11.58 17.99
CA ASN A 221 -5.57 -10.47 17.97
C ASN A 221 -6.22 -10.24 16.59
N GLN A 222 -7.54 -10.41 16.48
CA GLN A 222 -8.31 -10.44 15.23
C GLN A 222 -8.34 -9.09 14.48
N TYR A 223 -8.26 -7.96 15.20
CA TYR A 223 -8.23 -6.60 14.63
C TYR A 223 -6.81 -6.14 14.26
N ALA A 224 -5.80 -6.64 14.99
CA ALA A 224 -4.39 -6.41 14.73
C ALA A 224 -3.74 -7.50 13.87
N ASN A 225 -4.55 -8.30 13.13
CA ASN A 225 -4.17 -9.24 12.05
C ASN A 225 -4.64 -8.87 10.61
N MET A 226 -5.66 -8.02 10.45
CA MET A 226 -6.07 -7.40 9.19
C MET A 226 -5.03 -6.47 8.56
N GLY A 227 -3.73 -6.77 8.53
CA GLY A 227 -2.79 -5.68 8.35
C GLY A 227 -1.40 -5.66 7.80
N PHE A 228 -0.64 -6.56 8.40
CA PHE A 228 0.68 -6.92 7.98
C PHE A 228 0.70 -7.43 6.55
N ASP A 229 -0.42 -7.99 6.08
CA ASP A 229 -0.54 -8.49 4.72
C ASP A 229 -0.41 -7.35 3.67
N ALA A 230 -0.60 -6.07 4.02
CA ALA A 230 -0.38 -4.91 3.14
C ALA A 230 1.07 -4.78 2.63
N ILE A 231 2.02 -5.07 3.51
CA ILE A 231 3.45 -4.88 3.27
C ILE A 231 4.11 -6.16 2.79
N ALA A 232 3.53 -7.32 3.11
CA ALA A 232 3.73 -8.51 2.29
C ALA A 232 3.30 -8.25 0.84
N VAL A 233 2.19 -7.55 0.61
CA VAL A 233 1.72 -7.18 -0.73
C VAL A 233 2.67 -6.21 -1.43
N LYS A 234 3.39 -5.31 -0.76
CA LYS A 234 4.44 -4.52 -1.44
C LYS A 234 5.55 -5.38 -2.05
N LYS A 235 5.87 -6.52 -1.43
CA LYS A 235 6.79 -7.53 -2.01
C LYS A 235 6.22 -8.23 -3.26
N TYR A 236 4.90 -8.33 -3.37
CA TYR A 236 4.23 -9.03 -4.46
C TYR A 236 3.73 -8.04 -5.54
N ARG A 237 2.93 -7.01 -5.21
CA ARG A 237 2.32 -5.98 -6.10
C ARG A 237 3.25 -5.31 -7.12
N ARG A 238 4.57 -5.28 -6.87
CA ARG A 238 5.58 -4.69 -7.80
C ARG A 238 6.52 -5.70 -8.44
N TYR A 239 6.61 -6.93 -7.92
CA TYR A 239 7.62 -7.89 -8.36
C TYR A 239 6.99 -9.26 -8.58
N ILE A 240 7.33 -9.90 -9.71
CA ILE A 240 7.16 -11.34 -9.91
C ILE A 240 8.04 -12.02 -8.84
N ASN A 241 7.48 -12.28 -7.67
CA ASN A 241 8.25 -12.89 -6.60
C ASN A 241 8.40 -14.38 -6.89
N LYS A 242 9.62 -14.81 -7.22
CA LYS A 242 9.97 -16.22 -7.47
C LYS A 242 9.83 -17.11 -6.24
N ASN A 243 9.64 -16.53 -5.05
CA ASN A 243 9.57 -17.25 -3.77
C ASN A 243 8.14 -17.39 -3.23
N LEU A 244 7.10 -17.13 -4.03
CA LEU A 244 5.76 -17.63 -3.73
C LEU A 244 5.78 -19.14 -3.95
N TYR A 245 6.08 -19.88 -2.88
CA TYR A 245 5.87 -21.32 -2.82
C TYR A 245 4.37 -21.60 -2.89
N PHE A 246 3.85 -21.73 -4.10
CA PHE A 246 2.67 -22.56 -4.30
C PHE A 246 3.14 -24.00 -4.17
N ASP A 247 2.28 -24.88 -3.67
CA ASP A 247 2.59 -26.31 -3.61
C ASP A 247 2.89 -26.77 -5.04
N ASP A 248 4.18 -26.87 -5.39
CA ASP A 248 4.71 -27.12 -6.74
C ASP A 248 4.41 -28.55 -7.20
N ASN A 249 3.38 -29.20 -6.65
CA ASN A 249 3.14 -30.61 -6.83
C ASN A 249 2.65 -30.89 -8.26
N PRO A 250 3.55 -31.31 -9.19
CA PRO A 250 3.21 -31.51 -10.59
C PRO A 250 2.35 -32.78 -10.77
N GLU A 251 2.22 -33.58 -9.71
CA GLU A 251 1.38 -34.78 -9.68
C GLU A 251 -0.12 -34.43 -9.66
N LEU A 252 -0.53 -33.25 -9.16
CA LEU A 252 -1.94 -32.83 -9.14
C LEU A 252 -2.54 -32.58 -10.54
N ALA A 253 -1.68 -32.39 -11.56
CA ALA A 253 -2.08 -32.19 -12.95
C ALA A 253 -1.89 -33.45 -13.82
N LYS A 254 -1.18 -34.48 -13.34
CA LYS A 254 -1.00 -35.73 -14.07
C LYS A 254 -2.33 -36.51 -14.10
N GLY A 255 -3.01 -36.47 -15.24
CA GLY A 255 -4.26 -37.21 -15.48
C GLY A 255 -5.53 -36.35 -15.53
N CYS A 256 -5.44 -35.05 -15.24
CA CYS A 256 -6.53 -34.12 -15.54
C CYS A 256 -6.41 -33.66 -17.00
N ASN A 257 -7.44 -33.88 -17.80
CA ASN A 257 -7.56 -33.21 -19.10
C ASN A 257 -7.98 -31.75 -18.80
N ILE A 258 -6.99 -30.86 -18.64
CA ILE A 258 -7.23 -29.46 -18.27
C ILE A 258 -7.62 -28.69 -19.53
N GLU A 259 -8.92 -28.53 -19.75
CA GLU A 259 -9.46 -27.75 -20.87
C GLU A 259 -9.32 -26.24 -20.66
N GLN A 260 -9.32 -25.78 -19.39
CA GLN A 260 -9.25 -24.37 -19.03
C GLN A 260 -8.54 -24.15 -17.69
N THR A 261 -7.66 -23.14 -17.61
CA THR A 261 -7.03 -22.68 -16.35
C THR A 261 -7.60 -21.32 -15.95
N ASN A 262 -8.30 -21.31 -14.81
CA ASN A 262 -8.96 -20.11 -14.29
C ASN A 262 -8.45 -19.77 -12.90
N TYR A 263 -8.13 -18.49 -12.66
CA TYR A 263 -7.87 -17.96 -11.33
C TYR A 263 -8.94 -16.94 -10.97
N ILE A 264 -9.56 -17.12 -9.80
CA ILE A 264 -10.56 -16.20 -9.27
C ILE A 264 -10.07 -15.70 -7.92
N GLY A 265 -10.03 -14.39 -7.78
CA GLY A 265 -9.78 -13.77 -6.50
C GLY A 265 -10.82 -12.71 -6.16
N TYR A 266 -11.00 -12.53 -4.86
CA TYR A 266 -11.80 -11.47 -4.28
C TYR A 266 -10.98 -10.76 -3.22
N SER A 267 -11.01 -9.43 -3.22
CA SER A 267 -10.20 -8.62 -2.31
C SER A 267 -8.72 -9.02 -2.43
N PHE A 268 -8.06 -9.35 -1.32
CA PHE A 268 -6.69 -9.87 -1.29
C PHE A 268 -6.51 -11.16 -2.12
N GLY A 269 -7.53 -12.01 -2.20
CA GLY A 269 -7.48 -13.22 -3.05
C GLY A 269 -7.18 -12.87 -4.51
N SER A 270 -7.58 -11.69 -4.97
CA SER A 270 -7.30 -11.17 -6.32
C SER A 270 -5.82 -10.89 -6.54
N LEU A 271 -5.09 -10.42 -5.52
CA LEU A 271 -3.65 -10.24 -5.60
C LEU A 271 -2.94 -11.59 -5.72
N LEU A 272 -3.33 -12.57 -4.92
CA LEU A 272 -2.76 -13.91 -4.99
C LEU A 272 -3.02 -14.55 -6.36
N ALA A 273 -4.28 -14.54 -6.79
CA ALA A 273 -4.70 -15.03 -8.10
C ALA A 273 -3.91 -14.38 -9.24
N ALA A 274 -3.72 -13.05 -9.20
CA ALA A 274 -2.96 -12.32 -10.20
C ALA A 274 -1.46 -12.69 -10.21
N HIS A 275 -0.85 -12.87 -9.04
CA HIS A 275 0.55 -13.31 -8.92
C HIS A 275 0.76 -14.73 -9.41
N THR A 276 -0.13 -15.65 -9.02
CA THR A 276 -0.12 -17.03 -9.50
C THR A 276 -0.27 -17.05 -11.03
N ALA A 277 -1.25 -16.32 -11.56
CA ALA A 277 -1.48 -16.21 -13.00
C ALA A 277 -0.23 -15.70 -13.72
N MET A 278 0.38 -14.60 -13.25
CA MET A 278 1.59 -14.06 -13.87
C MET A 278 2.79 -15.00 -13.75
N HIS A 279 2.96 -15.71 -12.63
CA HIS A 279 4.02 -16.69 -12.48
C HIS A 279 3.91 -17.80 -13.54
N TYR A 280 2.75 -18.45 -13.63
CA TYR A 280 2.54 -19.53 -14.59
C TYR A 280 2.55 -19.02 -16.04
N ALA A 281 1.92 -17.87 -16.31
CA ALA A 281 1.95 -17.23 -17.63
C ALA A 281 3.39 -16.95 -18.11
N ASN A 282 4.25 -16.44 -17.24
CA ASN A 282 5.66 -16.19 -17.57
C ASN A 282 6.48 -17.47 -17.78
N ASN A 283 6.04 -18.60 -17.22
CA ASN A 283 6.63 -19.92 -17.43
C ASN A 283 6.00 -20.67 -18.62
N GLY A 284 5.20 -19.99 -19.45
CA GLY A 284 4.66 -20.55 -20.71
C GLY A 284 3.31 -21.25 -20.58
N TYR A 285 2.73 -21.30 -19.38
CA TYR A 285 1.37 -21.85 -19.19
C TYR A 285 0.33 -20.83 -19.63
N ILE A 286 -0.77 -21.32 -20.18
CA ILE A 286 -1.91 -20.48 -20.55
C ILE A 286 -2.84 -20.32 -19.36
N ILE A 287 -3.17 -19.08 -19.03
CA ILE A 287 -4.23 -18.70 -18.11
C ILE A 287 -5.40 -18.20 -18.95
N ASP A 288 -6.50 -18.95 -18.96
CA ASP A 288 -7.67 -18.61 -19.77
C ASP A 288 -8.45 -17.46 -19.18
N ASN A 289 -8.71 -17.48 -17.87
CA ASN A 289 -9.38 -16.38 -17.18
C ASN A 289 -8.69 -16.04 -15.85
N LEU A 290 -8.46 -14.75 -15.63
CA LEU A 290 -8.11 -14.17 -14.33
C LEU A 290 -9.24 -13.22 -13.90
N VAL A 291 -9.96 -13.60 -12.85
CA VAL A 291 -11.07 -12.82 -12.28
C VAL A 291 -10.60 -12.05 -11.05
N LEU A 292 -10.83 -10.74 -11.07
CA LEU A 292 -10.41 -9.78 -10.05
C LEU A 292 -11.65 -9.08 -9.49
N ILE A 293 -12.13 -9.51 -8.33
CA ILE A 293 -13.31 -8.94 -7.66
C ILE A 293 -12.86 -7.99 -6.56
N GLY A 294 -13.35 -6.74 -6.53
CA GLY A 294 -13.02 -5.74 -5.50
C GLY A 294 -11.52 -5.70 -5.21
N SER A 295 -10.70 -5.58 -6.26
CA SER A 295 -9.30 -6.00 -6.23
C SER A 295 -8.32 -4.86 -5.98
N PRO A 296 -7.47 -4.90 -4.94
CA PRO A 296 -6.48 -3.85 -4.65
C PRO A 296 -5.18 -3.99 -5.49
N ILE A 297 -5.31 -4.25 -6.80
CA ILE A 297 -4.17 -4.36 -7.72
C ILE A 297 -3.77 -2.96 -8.22
N SER A 298 -2.47 -2.67 -8.29
CA SER A 298 -1.97 -1.38 -8.82
C SER A 298 -2.24 -1.25 -10.32
N ARG A 299 -2.40 -0.01 -10.82
CA ARG A 299 -2.47 0.27 -12.27
C ARG A 299 -1.35 -0.38 -13.08
N TYR A 300 -0.12 -0.36 -12.56
CA TYR A 300 1.04 -0.91 -13.24
C TYR A 300 0.97 -2.43 -13.32
N PHE A 301 0.67 -3.11 -12.22
CA PHE A 301 0.58 -4.56 -12.23
C PHE A 301 -0.63 -5.04 -13.05
N LEU A 302 -1.74 -4.31 -13.01
CA LEU A 302 -2.89 -4.58 -13.88
C LEU A 302 -2.52 -4.45 -15.37
N GLN A 303 -1.68 -3.47 -15.72
CA GLN A 303 -1.17 -3.29 -17.07
C GLN A 303 -0.26 -4.45 -17.47
N ASP A 304 0.65 -4.90 -16.59
CA ASP A 304 1.51 -6.06 -16.84
C ASP A 304 0.71 -7.35 -17.09
N ILE A 305 -0.33 -7.57 -16.28
CA ILE A 305 -1.27 -8.69 -16.44
C ILE A 305 -1.96 -8.63 -17.79
N LYS A 306 -2.52 -7.47 -18.15
CA LYS A 306 -3.24 -7.28 -19.43
C LYS A 306 -2.32 -7.39 -20.65
N ASN A 307 -1.04 -7.08 -20.49
CA ASN A 307 -0.06 -7.18 -21.57
C ASN A 307 0.56 -8.58 -21.70
N ASN A 308 0.30 -9.49 -20.75
CA ASN A 308 0.84 -10.84 -20.81
C ASN A 308 0.03 -11.70 -21.80
N LYS A 309 0.64 -12.04 -22.94
CA LYS A 309 0.02 -12.85 -24.01
C LYS A 309 -0.49 -14.23 -23.56
N ASN A 310 0.02 -14.75 -22.45
CA ASN A 310 -0.38 -16.04 -21.91
C ASN A 310 -1.55 -15.92 -20.91
N ILE A 311 -2.01 -14.70 -20.58
CA ILE A 311 -3.26 -14.44 -19.85
C ILE A 311 -4.30 -13.95 -20.87
N ARG A 312 -5.23 -14.84 -21.24
CA ARG A 312 -6.15 -14.60 -22.36
C ARG A 312 -7.28 -13.62 -22.01
N ASN A 313 -7.81 -13.72 -20.80
CA ASN A 313 -8.94 -12.91 -20.36
C ASN A 313 -8.75 -12.42 -18.92
N VAL A 314 -8.98 -11.12 -18.70
CA VAL A 314 -8.92 -10.47 -17.38
C VAL A 314 -10.29 -9.87 -17.08
N ILE A 315 -11.03 -10.51 -16.18
CA ILE A 315 -12.38 -10.11 -15.81
C ILE A 315 -12.31 -9.29 -14.52
N ILE A 316 -12.67 -8.02 -14.60
CA ILE A 316 -12.70 -7.12 -13.44
C ILE A 316 -14.15 -6.98 -12.97
N VAL A 317 -14.43 -7.41 -11.75
CA VAL A 317 -15.72 -7.18 -11.09
C VAL A 317 -15.55 -6.00 -10.13
N ASP A 318 -15.93 -4.83 -10.64
CA ASP A 318 -15.87 -3.56 -9.92
C ASP A 318 -17.11 -3.37 -9.04
N LEU A 319 -16.89 -3.16 -7.74
CA LEU A 319 -17.93 -2.99 -6.72
C LEU A 319 -18.06 -1.54 -6.26
N THR A 320 -17.42 -0.57 -6.93
CA THR A 320 -17.47 0.85 -6.56
C THR A 320 -18.90 1.41 -6.52
N LYS A 321 -19.79 0.95 -7.42
CA LYS A 321 -21.22 1.29 -7.41
C LYS A 321 -21.96 0.77 -6.18
N GLU A 322 -21.47 -0.29 -5.58
CA GLU A 322 -22.00 -0.88 -4.33
C GLU A 322 -21.35 -0.26 -3.08
N GLY A 323 -20.51 0.77 -3.27
CA GLY A 323 -19.81 1.50 -2.23
C GLY A 323 -18.44 0.93 -1.89
N ASP A 324 -17.93 -0.08 -2.59
CA ASP A 324 -16.58 -0.62 -2.35
C ASP A 324 -15.53 0.44 -2.73
N PRO A 325 -14.68 0.90 -1.79
CA PRO A 325 -13.62 1.84 -2.13
C PRO A 325 -12.42 1.16 -2.81
N ILE A 326 -12.39 -0.18 -2.88
CA ILE A 326 -11.33 -0.97 -3.52
C ILE A 326 -11.69 -1.30 -4.97
N TYR A 327 -10.77 -0.99 -5.88
CA TYR A 327 -10.94 -1.26 -7.30
C TYR A 327 -9.61 -1.58 -8.00
N ALA A 328 -9.69 -2.38 -9.07
CA ALA A 328 -8.50 -2.78 -9.83
C ALA A 328 -7.92 -1.58 -10.56
N GLY A 329 -6.62 -1.32 -10.38
CA GLY A 329 -5.94 -0.16 -10.91
C GLY A 329 -5.78 0.98 -9.92
N MET A 330 -6.31 0.85 -8.70
CA MET A 330 -6.18 1.87 -7.66
C MET A 330 -4.72 2.12 -7.26
N THR A 331 -4.43 3.36 -6.87
CA THR A 331 -3.14 3.75 -6.28
C THR A 331 -3.00 3.23 -4.86
N GLU A 332 -1.77 3.21 -4.35
CA GLU A 332 -1.52 2.91 -2.92
C GLU A 332 -2.13 3.96 -2.00
N PHE A 333 -2.16 5.22 -2.44
CA PHE A 333 -2.81 6.29 -1.70
C PHE A 333 -4.32 6.07 -1.58
N GLU A 334 -5.00 5.77 -2.69
CA GLU A 334 -6.44 5.49 -2.66
C GLU A 334 -6.76 4.29 -1.77
N LEU A 335 -5.97 3.21 -1.89
CA LEU A 335 -6.09 2.03 -1.03
C LEU A 335 -5.94 2.40 0.43
N THR A 336 -4.91 3.18 0.75
CA THR A 336 -4.64 3.72 2.09
C THR A 336 -5.89 4.46 2.57
N THR A 337 -6.37 5.48 1.85
CA THR A 337 -7.52 6.30 2.28
C THR A 337 -8.85 5.53 2.40
N SER A 338 -8.93 4.34 1.80
CA SER A 338 -10.10 3.47 1.85
C SER A 338 -10.29 2.78 3.20
N ILE A 339 -9.29 2.78 4.08
CA ILE A 339 -9.30 1.99 5.34
C ILE A 339 -10.44 2.33 6.26
N GLY A 340 -10.69 3.61 6.51
CA GLY A 340 -11.77 4.03 7.40
C GLY A 340 -13.13 3.55 6.89
N VAL A 341 -13.34 3.64 5.58
CA VAL A 341 -14.55 3.15 4.90
C VAL A 341 -14.66 1.63 5.03
N LEU A 342 -13.56 0.90 4.83
CA LEU A 342 -13.52 -0.56 4.90
C LEU A 342 -13.75 -1.10 6.29
N GLY A 343 -13.22 -0.46 7.32
CA GLY A 343 -13.50 -0.79 8.71
C GLY A 343 -14.99 -0.65 9.03
N ASN A 344 -15.63 0.41 8.55
CA ASN A 344 -17.06 0.62 8.71
C ASN A 344 -17.91 -0.40 7.93
N GLN A 345 -17.53 -0.72 6.69
CA GLN A 345 -18.23 -1.73 5.90
C GLN A 345 -18.10 -3.15 6.49
N PHE A 346 -16.97 -3.45 7.11
CA PHE A 346 -16.74 -4.74 7.77
C PHE A 346 -17.71 -4.96 8.94
N THR A 347 -17.96 -3.93 9.76
CA THR A 347 -18.87 -4.05 10.91
C THR A 347 -20.33 -4.18 10.48
N GLN A 348 -20.70 -3.57 9.34
CA GLN A 348 -22.05 -3.68 8.77
C GLN A 348 -22.29 -5.03 8.09
N GLY A 349 -21.28 -5.55 7.37
CA GLY A 349 -21.40 -6.77 6.56
C GLY A 349 -22.31 -6.59 5.33
N ALA A 350 -22.12 -7.41 4.28
CA ALA A 350 -22.95 -7.41 3.07
C ALA A 350 -23.07 -6.05 2.32
N VAL A 351 -22.17 -5.09 2.57
CA VAL A 351 -22.15 -3.74 1.97
C VAL A 351 -20.75 -3.39 1.47
N GLY A 352 -20.67 -2.54 0.44
CA GLY A 352 -19.40 -2.07 -0.12
C GLY A 352 -18.45 -3.20 -0.45
N HIS A 353 -17.26 -3.18 0.14
CA HIS A 353 -16.26 -4.22 -0.09
C HIS A 353 -16.68 -5.62 0.34
N PHE A 354 -17.64 -5.73 1.26
CA PHE A 354 -18.17 -6.99 1.76
C PHE A 354 -19.49 -7.38 1.09
N TYR A 355 -19.79 -6.81 -0.08
CA TYR A 355 -21.05 -6.99 -0.83
C TYR A 355 -21.56 -8.45 -0.91
N TYR A 356 -20.65 -9.41 -1.09
CA TYR A 356 -20.98 -10.84 -1.21
C TYR A 356 -20.89 -11.63 0.09
N SER A 357 -20.56 -11.01 1.23
CA SER A 357 -20.24 -11.73 2.48
C SER A 357 -21.46 -12.18 3.29
N GLY A 358 -22.65 -11.59 3.05
CA GLY A 358 -23.83 -11.86 3.86
C GLY A 358 -24.40 -13.28 3.69
N GLY A 359 -25.06 -13.79 4.74
CA GLY A 359 -25.75 -15.08 4.73
C GLY A 359 -27.22 -15.02 4.27
N ASP A 360 -27.74 -13.82 4.04
CA ASP A 360 -29.16 -13.56 3.75
C ASP A 360 -29.56 -13.91 2.30
N ALA A 361 -30.87 -13.91 2.02
CA ALA A 361 -31.41 -14.20 0.70
C ALA A 361 -30.87 -13.24 -0.37
N THR A 362 -30.65 -11.97 -0.02
CA THR A 362 -30.07 -10.96 -0.91
C THR A 362 -28.65 -11.33 -1.32
N SER A 363 -27.78 -11.65 -0.34
CA SER A 363 -26.39 -12.03 -0.62
C SER A 363 -26.30 -13.37 -1.36
N ASN A 364 -27.21 -14.32 -1.08
CA ASN A 364 -27.33 -15.55 -1.86
C ASN A 364 -27.66 -15.29 -3.33
N LYS A 365 -28.59 -14.37 -3.60
CA LYS A 365 -28.92 -13.94 -4.96
C LYS A 365 -27.71 -13.27 -5.63
N ARG A 366 -27.04 -12.33 -4.96
CA ARG A 366 -25.82 -11.68 -5.45
C ARG A 366 -24.75 -12.70 -5.89
N ARG A 367 -24.51 -13.75 -5.10
CA ARG A 367 -23.56 -14.82 -5.45
C ARG A 367 -24.01 -15.70 -6.63
N ALA A 368 -25.31 -15.93 -6.77
CA ALA A 368 -25.87 -16.60 -7.94
C ALA A 368 -25.65 -15.77 -9.21
N ASP A 369 -25.97 -14.47 -9.13
CA ASP A 369 -25.80 -13.54 -10.23
C ASP A 369 -24.33 -13.41 -10.63
N LEU A 370 -23.42 -13.37 -9.65
CA LEU A 370 -21.97 -13.40 -9.89
C LEU A 370 -21.53 -14.70 -10.61
N ALA A 371 -22.01 -15.87 -10.16
CA ALA A 371 -21.65 -17.14 -10.81
C ALA A 371 -22.09 -17.17 -12.28
N ASN A 372 -23.34 -16.74 -12.54
CA ASN A 372 -23.90 -16.66 -13.88
C ASN A 372 -23.13 -15.66 -14.76
N TYR A 373 -22.79 -14.51 -14.20
CA TYR A 373 -21.97 -13.51 -14.87
C TYR A 373 -20.61 -14.09 -15.27
N LEU A 374 -19.88 -14.71 -14.35
CA LEU A 374 -18.57 -15.29 -14.64
C LEU A 374 -18.65 -16.42 -15.69
N TYR A 375 -19.67 -17.28 -15.62
CA TYR A 375 -19.90 -18.29 -16.64
C TYR A 375 -20.18 -17.65 -18.01
N ALA A 376 -20.98 -16.59 -18.07
CA ALA A 376 -21.22 -15.84 -19.32
C ALA A 376 -19.96 -15.17 -19.86
N GLN A 377 -19.00 -14.81 -19.00
CA GLN A 377 -17.69 -14.27 -19.39
C GLN A 377 -16.69 -15.34 -19.88
N GLY A 378 -17.09 -16.63 -19.91
CA GLY A 378 -16.29 -17.70 -20.50
C GLY A 378 -15.60 -18.63 -19.50
N LEU A 379 -15.91 -18.55 -18.21
CA LEU A 379 -15.46 -19.56 -17.24
C LEU A 379 -16.18 -20.89 -17.46
N ARG A 380 -15.43 -22.00 -17.52
CA ARG A 380 -15.87 -23.36 -17.77
C ARG A 380 -15.18 -24.35 -16.83
#